data_AF-A0A1S9PGB1-F1
#
_entry.id   AF-A0A1S9PGB1-F1
#
_cell.length_a   1.000
_cell.length_b   1.000
_cell.length_c   1.000
_cell.angle_alpha   90.00
_cell.angle_beta   90.00
_cell.angle_gamma   90.00
#
_symmetry.space_group_name_H-M   'P 1'
#
loop_
_entity.id
_entity.type
_entity.pdbx_description
1 polymer ?
#
loop_
_entity_poly.entity_id
_entity_poly.type
_entity_poly.pdbx_seq_one_letter_code
_entity_poly.pdbx_strand_id
1 'polypeptide(L)'
;MSKEALKYNQRLLGQRIKSIRISQGYTSHESFANEHDISRAQYFRYEKGMNIGFDNLLKIIAAFKMTPEEFFSAGFEGLDLESINSKH
;
A
#
# COMPACT_ATOMS: atom_id res chain seq x y z
N MET A 1 -11.96 -9.65 -12.03
CA MET A 1 -10.50 -9.74 -11.78
C MET A 1 -10.15 -11.11 -11.23
N SER A 2 -9.07 -11.72 -11.70
CA SER A 2 -8.57 -12.98 -11.15
C SER A 2 -7.96 -12.81 -9.75
N LYS A 3 -7.80 -13.90 -9.01
CA LYS A 3 -7.10 -13.88 -7.70
C LYS A 3 -5.66 -13.39 -7.84
N GLU A 4 -5.03 -13.68 -8.96
CA GLU A 4 -3.68 -13.25 -9.32
C GLU A 4 -3.64 -11.73 -9.50
N ALA A 5 -4.61 -11.16 -10.21
CA ALA A 5 -4.72 -9.71 -10.39
C ALA A 5 -4.96 -8.99 -9.05
N LEU A 6 -5.78 -9.56 -8.16
CA LEU A 6 -5.97 -9.03 -6.81
C LEU A 6 -4.67 -9.05 -6.00
N LYS A 7 -3.97 -10.19 -5.98
CA LYS A 7 -2.67 -10.30 -5.28
C LYS A 7 -1.62 -9.35 -5.83
N TYR A 8 -1.60 -9.14 -7.14
CA TYR A 8 -0.68 -8.20 -7.78
C TYR A 8 -0.95 -6.76 -7.32
N ASN A 9 -2.22 -6.32 -7.31
CA ASN A 9 -2.64 -5.02 -6.79
C ASN A 9 -2.27 -4.83 -5.31
N GLN A 10 -2.50 -5.86 -4.49
CA GLN A 10 -2.15 -5.81 -3.08
C GLN A 10 -0.64 -5.65 -2.87
N ARG A 11 0.18 -6.31 -3.70
CA ARG A 11 1.64 -6.15 -3.68
C ARG A 11 2.07 -4.73 -4.06
N LEU A 12 1.46 -4.14 -5.09
CA LEU A 12 1.72 -2.74 -5.48
C LEU A 12 1.38 -1.78 -4.34
N LEU A 13 0.22 -1.97 -3.71
CA LEU A 13 -0.19 -1.17 -2.55
C LEU A 13 0.83 -1.28 -1.39
N GLY A 14 1.27 -2.49 -1.06
CA GLY A 14 2.29 -2.69 -0.01
C GLY A 14 3.63 -2.05 -0.36
N GLN A 15 4.04 -2.10 -1.64
CA GLN A 15 5.24 -1.41 -2.13
C GLN A 15 5.10 0.11 -2.03
N ARG A 16 3.93 0.67 -2.38
CA ARG A 16 3.64 2.10 -2.25
C ARG A 16 3.78 2.57 -0.80
N ILE A 17 3.12 1.88 0.14
CA ILE A 17 3.22 2.16 1.59
C ILE A 17 4.68 2.14 2.05
N LYS A 18 5.43 1.08 1.71
CA LYS A 18 6.84 0.94 2.08
C LYS A 18 7.71 2.05 1.49
N SER A 19 7.50 2.41 0.23
CA SER A 19 8.29 3.43 -0.46
C SER A 19 8.15 4.81 0.19
N ILE A 20 6.93 5.20 0.56
CA ILE A 20 6.65 6.49 1.21
C ILE A 20 7.25 6.51 2.62
N ARG A 21 7.12 5.42 3.39
CA ARG A 21 7.77 5.33 4.69
C ARG A 21 9.28 5.57 4.58
N ILE A 22 9.94 4.92 3.62
CA ILE A 22 11.39 5.08 3.42
C ILE A 22 11.74 6.50 2.98
N SER A 23 10.93 7.13 2.11
CA SER A 23 11.19 8.52 1.68
C SER A 23 11.01 9.54 2.81
N GLN A 24 10.23 9.21 3.84
CA GLN A 24 10.12 10.00 5.07
C GLN A 24 11.28 9.76 6.06
N GLY A 25 12.27 8.93 5.70
CA GLY A 25 13.48 8.69 6.50
C GLY A 25 13.38 7.54 7.49
N TYR A 26 12.25 6.84 7.56
CA TYR A 26 12.11 5.68 8.44
C TYR A 26 12.78 4.44 7.84
N THR A 27 13.81 3.95 8.50
CA THR A 27 14.51 2.71 8.11
C THR A 27 13.78 1.44 8.54
N SER A 28 12.96 1.52 9.59
CA SER A 28 12.17 0.41 10.12
C SER A 28 10.67 0.68 10.01
N HIS A 29 9.90 -0.38 9.75
CA HIS A 29 8.44 -0.32 9.83
C HIS A 29 7.96 -0.17 11.27
N GLU A 30 8.77 -0.57 12.26
CA GLU A 30 8.42 -0.44 13.67
C GLU A 30 8.47 1.01 14.15
N SER A 31 9.47 1.78 13.72
CA SER A 31 9.58 3.19 14.11
C SER A 31 8.39 3.99 13.58
N PHE A 32 8.06 3.84 12.30
CA PHE A 32 6.87 4.46 11.71
C PHE A 32 5.59 4.06 12.44
N ALA A 33 5.38 2.77 12.67
CA ALA A 33 4.17 2.28 13.31
C ALA A 33 4.04 2.78 14.75
N ASN A 34 5.13 2.83 15.52
CA ASN A 34 5.12 3.34 16.88
C ASN A 34 4.83 4.86 16.92
N GLU A 35 5.42 5.65 16.03
CA GLU A 35 5.23 7.10 15.99
C GLU A 35 3.79 7.49 15.63
N HIS A 36 3.14 6.72 14.76
CA HIS A 36 1.80 7.00 14.27
C HIS A 36 0.69 6.19 14.96
N ASP A 37 0.99 5.56 16.11
CA ASP A 37 0.05 4.73 16.89
C ASP A 37 -0.66 3.64 16.04
N ILE A 38 0.12 2.97 15.21
CA ILE A 38 -0.34 1.85 14.36
C ILE A 38 0.23 0.55 14.93
N SER A 39 -0.56 -0.52 14.93
CA SER A 39 -0.05 -1.85 15.28
C SER A 39 1.11 -2.24 14.36
N ARG A 40 2.31 -2.42 14.93
CA ARG A 40 3.53 -2.87 14.22
C ARG A 40 3.29 -4.10 13.35
N ALA A 41 2.55 -5.08 13.89
CA ALA A 41 2.23 -6.32 13.18
C ALA A 41 1.28 -6.09 12.00
N GLN A 42 0.28 -5.22 12.14
CA GLN A 42 -0.60 -4.86 11.02
C GLN A 42 0.16 -4.08 9.95
N TYR A 43 0.93 -3.07 10.36
CA TYR A 43 1.69 -2.24 9.44
C TYR A 43 2.70 -3.06 8.61
N PHE A 44 3.42 -3.99 9.26
CA PHE A 44 4.28 -4.94 8.55
C PHE A 44 3.52 -5.77 7.51
N ARG A 45 2.33 -6.28 7.86
CA ARG A 45 1.49 -7.06 6.92
C ARG A 45 1.03 -6.22 5.74
N TYR A 46 0.72 -4.94 5.95
CA TYR A 46 0.35 -4.03 4.86
C TYR A 46 1.51 -3.81 3.88
N GLU A 47 2.74 -3.61 4.37
CA GLU A 47 3.92 -3.53 3.49
C GLU A 47 4.19 -4.82 2.69
N LYS A 48 3.70 -5.97 3.19
CA LYS A 48 3.77 -7.25 2.49
C LYS A 48 2.62 -7.47 1.49
N GLY A 49 1.71 -6.52 1.34
CA GLY A 49 0.54 -6.64 0.46
C GLY A 49 -0.54 -7.55 1.02
N MET A 50 -0.72 -7.58 2.35
CA MET A 50 -1.94 -8.15 2.92
C MET A 50 -3.13 -7.23 2.65
N ASN A 51 -4.33 -7.81 2.57
CA ASN A 51 -5.56 -7.05 2.46
C ASN A 51 -5.68 -6.01 3.60
N ILE A 52 -6.10 -4.80 3.24
CA ILE A 52 -6.30 -3.69 4.15
C ILE A 52 -7.72 -3.15 3.96
N GLY A 53 -8.42 -2.90 5.07
CA GLY A 53 -9.72 -2.21 5.03
C GLY A 53 -9.52 -0.74 4.70
N PHE A 54 -10.49 -0.13 4.01
CA PHE A 54 -10.35 1.23 3.50
C PHE A 54 -10.08 2.26 4.61
N ASP A 55 -10.75 2.17 5.76
CA ASP A 55 -10.51 3.06 6.91
C ASP A 55 -9.07 2.98 7.43
N ASN A 56 -8.48 1.78 7.47
CA ASN A 56 -7.09 1.61 7.88
C ASN A 56 -6.13 2.17 6.84
N LEU A 57 -6.47 2.05 5.55
CA LEU A 57 -5.69 2.68 4.49
C LEU A 57 -5.73 4.21 4.62
N LEU A 58 -6.90 4.81 4.87
CA LEU A 58 -7.03 6.25 5.10
C LEU A 58 -6.23 6.72 6.31
N LYS A 59 -6.19 5.96 7.40
CA LYS A 59 -5.33 6.25 8.56
C LYS A 59 -3.83 6.26 8.20
N ILE A 60 -3.38 5.30 7.39
CA ILE A 60 -1.99 5.26 6.91
C ILE A 60 -1.69 6.45 5.99
N ILE A 61 -2.59 6.77 5.07
CA ILE A 61 -2.45 7.93 4.16
C ILE A 61 -2.36 9.24 4.97
N ALA A 62 -3.20 9.39 6.00
CA ALA A 62 -3.16 10.53 6.91
C ALA A 62 -1.86 10.58 7.72
N ALA A 63 -1.34 9.43 8.18
CA ALA A 63 -0.04 9.35 8.85
C ALA A 63 1.11 9.80 7.93
N PHE A 64 1.00 9.55 6.62
CA PHE A 64 1.93 10.08 5.63
C PHE A 64 1.75 11.58 5.32
N LYS A 65 0.75 12.24 5.91
CA LYS A 65 0.38 13.64 5.62
C LYS A 65 0.06 13.87 4.14
N MET A 66 -0.63 12.91 3.54
CA MET A 66 -1.05 12.95 2.14
C MET A 66 -2.57 12.86 2.03
N THR A 67 -3.10 13.29 0.90
CA THR A 67 -4.45 12.98 0.44
C THR A 67 -4.48 11.61 -0.27
N PRO A 68 -5.66 10.98 -0.42
CA PRO A 68 -5.80 9.77 -1.23
C PRO A 68 -5.35 9.98 -2.69
N GLU A 69 -5.62 11.15 -3.26
CA GLU A 69 -5.20 11.49 -4.63
C GLU A 69 -3.67 11.43 -4.77
N GLU A 70 -2.94 12.10 -3.87
CA GLU A 70 -1.48 12.08 -3.87
C GLU A 70 -0.95 10.65 -3.64
N PHE A 71 -1.57 9.89 -2.75
CA PHE A 71 -1.18 8.52 -2.47
C PHE A 71 -1.28 7.63 -3.72
N PHE A 72 -2.40 7.71 -4.46
CA PHE A 72 -2.67 6.88 -5.64
C PHE A 72 -2.11 7.44 -6.95
N SER A 73 -1.51 8.63 -6.94
CA SER A 73 -0.90 9.23 -8.14
C SER A 73 0.30 8.47 -8.72
N ALA A 74 0.89 7.53 -7.97
CA ALA A 74 2.02 6.71 -8.41
C ALA A 74 2.09 5.34 -7.71
N GLY A 75 2.85 4.41 -8.30
CA GLY A 75 3.11 3.07 -7.77
C GLY A 75 2.13 2.00 -8.23
N PHE A 76 1.32 2.31 -9.26
CA PHE A 76 0.28 1.44 -9.81
C PHE A 76 0.35 1.27 -11.35
N GLU A 77 1.47 1.63 -11.97
CA GLU A 77 1.64 1.74 -13.44
C GLU A 77 1.72 0.38 -14.17
N GLY A 78 1.73 -0.74 -13.46
CA GLY A 78 1.96 -2.08 -14.02
C GLY A 78 0.70 -2.87 -14.42
N LEU A 79 -0.48 -2.28 -14.33
CA LEU A 79 -1.74 -2.97 -14.65
C LEU A 79 -2.20 -2.67 -16.07
N ASP A 80 -1.89 -3.59 -16.98
CA ASP A 80 -2.56 -3.64 -18.27
C ASP A 80 -3.91 -4.36 -18.12
N LEU A 81 -4.98 -3.58 -17.95
CA LEU A 81 -6.35 -4.08 -17.82
C LEU A 81 -6.86 -4.78 -19.10
N GLU A 82 -6.33 -4.42 -20.28
CA GLU A 82 -6.68 -5.04 -21.55
C GLU A 82 -6.11 -6.47 -21.62
N SER A 83 -4.87 -6.68 -21.15
CA SER A 83 -4.26 -8.01 -21.08
C SER A 83 -4.97 -8.99 -20.14
N ILE A 84 -5.66 -8.48 -19.11
CA ILE A 84 -6.38 -9.29 -18.11
C ILE A 84 -7.73 -9.76 -18.65
N ASN A 85 -8.39 -8.94 -19.49
CA ASN A 85 -9.70 -9.25 -20.05
C ASN A 85 -9.63 -9.98 -21.40
N SER A 86 -8.48 -9.94 -22.08
CA SER A 86 -8.24 -10.67 -23.35
C SER A 86 -8.11 -12.19 -23.20
N LYS A 87 -7.99 -12.72 -21.98
CA LYS A 87 -8.01 -14.19 -21.73
C LYS A 87 -9.45 -14.67 -21.55
N HIS A 88 -10.21 -14.68 -22.63
CA HIS A 88 -11.41 -15.51 -22.80
C HIS A 88 -11.18 -16.46 -23.97
#